data_AF-A0A7S0GMK5-F1
#
_entry.id   AF-A0A7S0GMK5-F1
#
_cell.length_a   1.000
_cell.length_b   1.000
_cell.length_c   1.000
_cell.angle_alpha   90.00
_cell.angle_beta   90.00
_cell.angle_gamma   90.00
#
_symmetry.space_group_name_H-M   'P 1'
#
loop_
_entity.id
_entity.type
_entity.pdbx_description
1 polymer ?
#
loop_
_entity_poly.entity_id
_entity_poly.type
_entity_poly.pdbx_seq_one_letter_code
_entity_poly.pdbx_strand_id
1 'polypeptide(L)'
;RSCYLSQLLNPAARIPNQEFSIARNGSNPTEASEARTLLSRVSPGGVTPLTQHIHHIRDNILAPMKQQLESAGQKVAIIIATDGLPTDSSGVSGKHSNDEFVQSLKSLERLPVWIVIRLCTDEDSVVGFYNDID
;
A
#
# COMPACT_ATOMS: atom_id res chain seq x y z
N ARG A 1 -20.26 2.76 -7.83
CA ARG A 1 -19.54 1.52 -8.25
C ARG A 1 -18.10 1.69 -7.81
N SER A 2 -17.59 0.77 -6.99
CA SER A 2 -16.21 0.83 -6.48
C SER A 2 -15.33 -0.07 -7.34
N CYS A 3 -14.29 0.51 -7.94
CA CYS A 3 -13.25 -0.22 -8.67
C CYS A 3 -12.01 -0.26 -7.78
N TYR A 4 -11.40 -1.44 -7.62
CA TYR A 4 -10.20 -1.61 -6.79
C TYR A 4 -9.01 -1.90 -7.71
N LEU A 5 -8.00 -1.03 -7.65
CA LEU A 5 -6.66 -1.29 -8.18
C LEU A 5 -5.78 -1.75 -7.01
N SER A 6 -5.07 -2.84 -7.20
CA SER A 6 -4.21 -3.44 -6.18
C SER A 6 -2.81 -3.60 -6.75
N GLN A 7 -1.81 -3.17 -5.98
CA GLN A 7 -0.39 -3.31 -6.31
C GLN A 7 0.30 -4.11 -5.22
N LEU A 8 1.06 -5.14 -5.62
CA LEU A 8 1.91 -5.90 -4.71
C LEU A 8 3.20 -5.12 -4.48
N LEU A 9 3.53 -4.85 -3.21
CA LEU A 9 4.69 -4.01 -2.84
C LEU A 9 5.98 -4.81 -2.66
N ASN A 10 5.90 -6.14 -2.50
CA ASN A 10 7.09 -6.99 -2.33
C ASN A 10 6.94 -8.37 -3.00
N PRO A 11 6.84 -8.45 -4.33
CA PRO A 11 6.88 -9.74 -4.99
C PRO A 11 8.30 -10.16 -5.33
N ALA A 12 8.59 -11.46 -5.23
CA ALA A 12 9.84 -12.05 -5.70
C ALA A 12 10.25 -11.47 -7.07
N ALA A 13 11.54 -11.19 -7.23
CA ALA A 13 12.20 -10.43 -8.31
C ALA A 13 11.95 -10.93 -9.77
N ARG A 14 10.99 -11.82 -10.02
CA ARG A 14 10.72 -12.46 -11.31
C ARG A 14 9.28 -12.35 -11.82
N ILE A 15 8.41 -11.54 -11.21
CA ILE A 15 7.03 -11.36 -11.71
C ILE A 15 6.90 -10.04 -12.48
N PRO A 16 6.86 -10.07 -13.83
CA PRO A 16 6.47 -8.90 -14.60
C PRO A 16 4.99 -8.60 -14.34
N ASN A 17 4.67 -7.33 -14.04
CA ASN A 17 3.37 -6.81 -13.61
C ASN A 17 2.91 -7.26 -12.22
N GLN A 18 3.03 -6.33 -11.27
CA GLN A 18 2.66 -6.49 -9.86
C GLN A 18 1.28 -5.88 -9.54
N GLU A 19 0.61 -5.38 -10.57
CA GLU A 19 -0.69 -4.71 -10.48
C GLU A 19 -1.80 -5.61 -11.02
N PHE A 20 -2.91 -5.65 -10.31
CA PHE A 20 -4.14 -6.29 -10.75
C PHE A 20 -5.34 -5.46 -10.32
N SER A 21 -6.50 -5.69 -10.94
CA SER A 21 -7.75 -5.04 -10.54
C SER A 21 -8.80 -6.08 -10.26
N ILE A 22 -9.66 -5.80 -9.30
CA ILE A 22 -10.86 -6.59 -9.03
C ILE A 22 -12.07 -5.67 -9.07
N ALA A 23 -13.12 -6.18 -9.71
CA ALA A 23 -14.40 -5.53 -9.93
C ALA A 23 -14.36 -4.27 -10.81
N ARG A 24 -13.39 -4.15 -11.74
CA ARG A 24 -13.29 -2.99 -12.64
C ARG A 24 -14.56 -2.84 -13.48
N ASN A 25 -15.11 -3.95 -13.96
CA ASN A 25 -16.33 -4.01 -14.76
C ASN A 25 -17.52 -4.64 -14.01
N GLY A 26 -17.56 -4.55 -12.67
CA GLY A 26 -18.56 -5.23 -11.83
C GLY A 26 -18.08 -6.61 -11.36
N SER A 27 -18.98 -7.45 -10.84
CA SER A 27 -18.59 -8.78 -10.34
C SER A 27 -18.15 -9.69 -11.49
N ASN A 28 -16.85 -9.70 -11.76
CA ASN A 28 -16.21 -10.50 -12.80
C ASN A 28 -15.34 -11.58 -12.12
N PRO A 29 -15.77 -12.86 -12.14
CA PRO A 29 -15.02 -13.93 -11.49
C PRO A 29 -13.63 -14.15 -12.11
N THR A 30 -13.41 -13.73 -13.36
CA THR A 30 -12.11 -13.83 -14.03
C THR A 30 -11.07 -12.92 -13.36
N GLU A 31 -11.42 -11.68 -13.03
CA GLU A 31 -10.52 -10.74 -12.34
C GLU A 31 -10.08 -11.29 -10.97
N ALA A 32 -11.00 -11.94 -10.25
CA ALA A 32 -10.67 -12.59 -8.98
C ALA A 32 -9.77 -13.82 -9.17
N SER A 33 -9.96 -14.61 -10.24
CA SER A 33 -9.11 -15.76 -10.56
C SER A 33 -7.70 -15.34 -10.99
N GLU A 34 -7.58 -14.27 -11.77
CA GLU A 34 -6.31 -13.67 -12.17
C GLU A 34 -5.55 -13.15 -10.96
N ALA A 35 -6.22 -12.40 -10.08
CA ALA A 35 -5.66 -11.94 -8.81
C ALA A 35 -5.14 -13.11 -7.95
N ARG A 36 -5.93 -14.18 -7.80
CA ARG A 36 -5.51 -15.39 -7.06
C ARG A 36 -4.29 -16.06 -7.69
N THR A 37 -4.26 -16.16 -9.01
CA THR A 37 -3.14 -16.76 -9.76
C THR A 37 -1.87 -15.94 -9.65
N LEU A 38 -1.98 -14.60 -9.67
CA LEU A 38 -0.86 -13.72 -9.44
C LEU A 38 -0.33 -13.88 -8.02
N LEU A 39 -1.22 -13.76 -7.02
CA LEU A 39 -0.87 -13.90 -5.60
C LEU A 39 -0.22 -15.26 -5.29
N SER A 40 -0.68 -16.35 -5.89
CA SER A 40 -0.11 -17.69 -5.66
C SER A 40 1.28 -17.88 -6.24
N ARG A 41 1.70 -17.01 -7.17
CA ARG A 41 3.03 -17.05 -7.81
C ARG A 41 4.04 -16.14 -7.10
N VAL A 42 3.55 -15.30 -6.18
CA VAL A 42 4.35 -14.35 -5.44
C VAL A 42 4.92 -15.05 -4.21
N SER A 43 6.25 -15.04 -4.09
CA SER A 43 6.91 -15.26 -2.81
C SER A 43 7.31 -13.89 -2.29
N PRO A 44 6.92 -13.49 -1.07
CA PRO A 44 7.50 -12.33 -0.41
C PRO A 44 9.02 -12.54 -0.32
N GLY A 45 9.83 -11.56 -0.71
CA GLY A 45 11.27 -11.71 -0.66
C GLY A 45 12.00 -10.40 -0.88
N GLY A 46 12.98 -10.12 -0.03
CA GLY A 46 13.64 -8.82 0.01
C GLY A 46 12.99 -7.88 1.02
N VAL A 47 13.26 -6.59 0.86
CA VAL A 47 12.88 -5.54 1.80
C VAL A 47 11.62 -4.84 1.30
N THR A 48 10.84 -4.25 2.20
CA THR A 48 9.62 -3.52 1.80
C THR A 48 9.80 -2.05 2.14
N PRO A 49 10.40 -1.23 1.24
CA PRO A 49 10.64 0.18 1.51
C PRO A 49 9.31 0.96 1.38
N LEU A 50 8.43 0.78 2.37
CA LEU A 50 7.06 1.32 2.39
C LEU A 50 7.04 2.84 2.15
N THR A 51 8.02 3.55 2.72
CA THR A 51 8.22 5.00 2.51
C THR A 51 8.35 5.35 1.03
N GLN A 52 9.15 4.60 0.27
CA GLN A 52 9.35 4.85 -1.17
C GLN A 52 8.07 4.60 -1.96
N HIS A 53 7.33 3.54 -1.63
CA HIS A 53 6.04 3.25 -2.26
C HIS A 53 5.01 4.35 -1.99
N ILE A 54 4.95 4.88 -0.76
CA ILE A 54 4.06 5.98 -0.41
C ILE A 54 4.40 7.23 -1.22
N HIS A 55 5.68 7.61 -1.32
CA HIS A 55 6.09 8.74 -2.14
C HIS A 55 5.74 8.52 -3.62
N HIS A 56 5.98 7.33 -4.16
CA HIS A 56 5.63 7.02 -5.54
C HIS A 56 4.12 7.15 -5.79
N ILE A 57 3.28 6.59 -4.91
CA ILE A 57 1.82 6.69 -5.01
C ILE A 57 1.38 8.16 -4.90
N ARG A 58 1.95 8.92 -3.97
CA ARG A 58 1.67 10.34 -3.81
C ARG A 58 1.94 11.11 -5.11
N ASP A 59 3.16 11.01 -5.62
CA ASP A 59 3.65 11.90 -6.67
C ASP A 59 3.11 11.52 -8.05
N ASN A 60 2.92 10.22 -8.31
CA ASN A 60 2.54 9.74 -9.64
C ASN A 60 1.04 9.45 -9.78
N ILE A 61 0.31 9.27 -8.67
CA ILE A 61 -1.12 8.91 -8.71
C ILE A 61 -1.96 9.98 -8.03
N LEU A 62 -1.72 10.25 -6.75
CA LEU A 62 -2.64 11.07 -5.96
C LEU A 62 -2.56 12.56 -6.27
N ALA A 63 -1.35 13.12 -6.34
CA ALA A 63 -1.17 14.55 -6.59
C ALA A 63 -1.71 14.96 -7.97
N PRO A 64 -1.46 14.21 -9.07
CA PRO A 64 -2.07 14.50 -10.37
C PRO A 64 -3.60 14.38 -10.37
N MET A 65 -4.16 13.44 -9.62
CA MET A 65 -5.61 13.18 -9.60
C MET A 65 -6.40 14.04 -8.61
N LYS A 66 -5.72 14.83 -7.76
CA LYS A 66 -6.33 15.56 -6.63
C LYS A 66 -7.58 16.34 -7.01
N GLN A 67 -7.47 17.25 -7.99
CA GLN A 67 -8.56 18.14 -8.38
C GLN A 67 -9.76 17.36 -8.94
N GLN A 68 -9.50 16.29 -9.70
CA GLN A 68 -10.54 15.44 -10.25
C GLN A 68 -11.29 14.71 -9.13
N LEU A 69 -10.56 14.11 -8.18
CA LEU A 69 -11.14 13.38 -7.05
C LEU A 69 -11.96 14.29 -6.14
N GLU A 70 -11.45 15.48 -5.83
CA GLU A 70 -12.16 16.49 -5.01
C GLU A 70 -13.45 16.96 -5.69
N SER A 71 -13.40 17.29 -6.98
CA SER A 71 -14.60 17.75 -7.70
C SER A 71 -15.66 16.66 -7.88
N ALA A 72 -15.25 15.39 -7.94
CA ALA A 72 -16.14 14.24 -7.97
C ALA A 72 -16.61 13.77 -6.58
N GLY A 73 -16.12 14.38 -5.49
CA GLY A 73 -16.39 13.92 -4.12
C GLY A 73 -15.87 12.51 -3.83
N GLN A 74 -14.83 12.08 -4.53
CA GLN A 74 -14.23 10.75 -4.44
C GLN A 74 -12.96 10.74 -3.61
N LYS A 75 -12.62 9.57 -3.07
CA LYS A 75 -11.37 9.32 -2.35
C LYS A 75 -10.71 8.03 -2.80
N VAL A 76 -9.39 7.96 -2.70
CA VAL A 76 -8.62 6.73 -2.90
C VAL A 76 -8.37 6.06 -1.55
N ALA A 77 -8.71 4.78 -1.44
CA ALA A 77 -8.36 3.97 -0.28
C ALA A 77 -6.99 3.30 -0.49
N ILE A 78 -6.00 3.64 0.32
CA ILE A 78 -4.71 2.95 0.40
C ILE A 78 -4.81 1.95 1.54
N ILE A 79 -4.64 0.66 1.23
CA ILE A 79 -4.66 -0.41 2.21
C ILE A 79 -3.26 -0.99 2.30
N ILE A 80 -2.61 -0.83 3.45
CA ILE A 80 -1.28 -1.38 3.75
C ILE A 80 -1.50 -2.60 4.64
N ALA A 81 -1.11 -3.79 4.17
CA ALA A 81 -1.10 -4.99 5.00
C ALA A 81 0.36 -5.34 5.33
N THR A 82 0.68 -5.45 6.62
CA THR A 82 2.05 -5.67 7.09
C THR A 82 2.09 -6.47 8.40
N ASP A 83 3.13 -7.26 8.59
CA ASP A 83 3.41 -8.09 9.76
C ASP A 83 4.60 -7.57 10.59
N GLY A 84 5.23 -6.46 10.19
CA GLY A 84 6.43 -5.94 10.83
C GLY A 84 6.57 -4.42 10.75
N LEU A 85 7.67 -3.91 11.31
CA LEU A 85 8.01 -2.48 11.24
C LEU A 85 8.51 -2.09 9.84
N PRO A 86 8.37 -0.81 9.44
CA PRO A 86 8.93 -0.32 8.19
C PRO A 86 10.46 -0.45 8.19
N THR A 87 11.01 -0.89 7.06
CA THR A 87 12.46 -1.02 6.83
C THR A 87 12.96 0.04 5.87
N ASP A 88 14.23 0.40 5.98
CA ASP A 88 14.94 1.16 4.95
C ASP A 88 15.19 0.31 3.67
N SER A 89 15.90 0.90 2.70
CA SER A 89 16.27 0.23 1.44
C SER A 89 17.23 -0.95 1.62
N SER A 90 17.86 -1.09 2.79
CA SER A 90 18.75 -2.19 3.15
C SER A 90 18.02 -3.26 3.98
N GLY A 91 16.75 -3.04 4.35
CA GLY A 91 15.96 -3.99 5.13
C GLY A 91 16.12 -3.83 6.63
N VAL A 92 16.73 -2.74 7.08
CA VAL A 92 16.94 -2.48 8.50
C VAL A 92 15.77 -1.66 9.02
N SER A 93 15.13 -2.16 10.09
CA SER A 93 14.15 -1.41 10.86
C SER A 93 14.82 -0.66 12.01
N GLY A 94 14.36 0.55 12.28
CA GLY A 94 14.80 1.34 13.42
C GLY A 94 14.07 2.66 13.51
N LYS A 95 14.45 3.49 14.49
CA LYS A 95 13.80 4.79 14.70
C LYS A 95 13.78 5.65 13.43
N HIS A 96 14.87 5.64 12.67
CA HIS A 96 14.98 6.44 11.45
C HIS A 96 13.98 5.99 10.37
N SER A 97 13.92 4.68 10.04
CA SER A 97 12.97 4.17 9.04
C SER A 97 11.51 4.34 9.49
N ASN A 98 11.25 4.21 10.79
CA ASN A 98 9.96 4.48 11.39
C ASN A 98 9.55 5.96 11.25
N ASP A 99 10.45 6.89 11.58
CA ASP A 99 10.19 8.33 11.46
C ASP A 99 9.94 8.70 9.99
N GLU A 100 10.74 8.19 9.05
CA GLU A 100 10.56 8.42 7.61
C GLU A 100 9.21 7.91 7.11
N PHE A 101 8.82 6.70 7.54
CA PHE A 101 7.51 6.14 7.20
C PHE A 101 6.38 7.04 7.72
N VAL A 102 6.44 7.50 8.98
CA VAL A 102 5.44 8.42 9.54
C VAL A 102 5.40 9.74 8.75
N GLN A 103 6.55 10.31 8.38
CA GLN A 103 6.59 11.51 7.55
C GLN A 103 5.98 11.27 6.16
N SER A 104 6.17 10.09 5.58
CA SER A 104 5.56 9.73 4.30
C SER A 104 4.03 9.67 4.40
N LEU A 105 3.48 9.10 5.48
CA LEU A 105 2.04 9.10 5.74
C LEU A 105 1.50 10.53 5.92
N LYS A 106 2.19 11.37 6.69
CA LYS A 106 1.84 12.79 6.86
C LYS A 106 1.88 13.55 5.54
N SER A 107 2.75 13.16 4.61
CA SER A 107 2.81 13.78 3.28
C SER A 107 1.57 13.53 2.42
N LEU A 108 0.74 12.54 2.79
CA LEU A 108 -0.56 12.28 2.18
C LEU A 108 -1.69 13.14 2.77
N GLU A 109 -1.43 13.88 3.86
CA GLU A 109 -2.39 14.83 4.41
C GLU A 109 -2.83 15.82 3.32
N ARG A 110 -4.12 16.18 3.34
CA ARG A 110 -4.77 17.09 2.35
C ARG A 110 -4.91 16.53 0.93
N LEU A 111 -4.60 15.26 0.72
CA LEU A 111 -5.03 14.52 -0.46
C LEU A 111 -6.36 13.81 -0.17
N PRO A 112 -7.21 13.59 -1.18
CA PRO A 112 -8.48 12.88 -1.03
C PRO A 112 -8.22 11.38 -0.86
N VAL A 113 -7.66 10.98 0.29
CA VAL A 113 -7.27 9.61 0.60
C VAL A 113 -7.81 9.12 1.93
N TRP A 114 -7.97 7.81 2.02
CA TRP A 114 -8.14 7.08 3.26
C TRP A 114 -7.05 6.02 3.36
N ILE A 115 -6.36 5.97 4.49
CA ILE A 115 -5.30 5.01 4.74
C ILE A 115 -5.84 4.00 5.74
N VAL A 116 -5.71 2.71 5.41
CA VAL A 116 -6.05 1.60 6.29
C VAL A 116 -4.81 0.75 6.46
N ILE A 117 -4.33 0.62 7.70
CA ILE A 117 -3.21 -0.27 8.03
C ILE A 117 -3.80 -1.53 8.66
N ARG A 118 -3.54 -2.69 8.03
CA ARG A 118 -3.94 -4.01 8.51
C ARG A 118 -2.71 -4.72 9.06
N LEU A 119 -2.67 -4.88 10.37
CA LEU A 119 -1.60 -5.61 11.05
C LEU A 119 -1.87 -7.11 10.98
N CYS A 120 -0.89 -7.84 10.48
CA CYS A 120 -0.90 -9.29 10.33
C CYS A 120 0.13 -9.92 11.27
N THR A 121 0.22 -9.41 12.50
CA THR A 121 1.24 -9.78 13.50
C THR A 121 0.62 -9.82 14.90
N ASP A 122 1.21 -10.65 15.75
CA ASP A 122 0.95 -10.74 17.19
C ASP A 122 2.08 -10.10 18.02
N GLU A 123 3.06 -9.45 17.37
CA GLU A 123 4.14 -8.75 18.07
C GLU A 123 3.67 -7.41 18.65
N ASP A 124 3.62 -7.33 19.99
CA ASP A 124 3.16 -6.15 20.74
C ASP A 124 3.91 -4.87 20.37
N SER A 125 5.20 -4.94 20.06
CA SER A 125 6.02 -3.78 19.67
C SER A 125 5.59 -3.20 18.32
N VAL A 126 5.20 -4.05 17.37
CA VAL A 126 4.69 -3.63 16.06
C VAL A 126 3.30 -3.02 16.23
N VAL A 127 2.44 -3.68 16.99
CA VAL A 127 1.09 -3.17 17.30
C VAL A 127 1.15 -1.81 17.99
N GLY A 128 2.03 -1.66 19.00
CA GLY A 128 2.25 -0.40 19.71
C GLY A 128 2.67 0.73 18.78
N PHE A 129 3.67 0.48 17.92
CA PHE A 129 4.14 1.48 16.95
C PHE A 129 3.01 2.02 16.05
N TYR A 130 2.18 1.13 15.48
CA TYR A 130 1.11 1.56 14.57
C TYR A 130 -0.06 2.21 15.30
N ASN A 131 -0.35 1.83 16.55
CA ASN A 131 -1.36 2.51 17.37
C ASN A 131 -0.92 3.93 17.76
N ASP A 132 0.39 4.20 17.88
CA ASP A 132 0.91 5.55 18.18
C ASP A 132 0.88 6.51 16.97
N ILE A 133 0.58 6.01 15.76
CA ILE A 133 0.48 6.82 14.55
C ILE A 133 -0.91 7.47 14.41
N ASP A 134 -1.95 6.81 14.92
CA ASP A 134 -3.35 7.30 14.96
C ASP A 134 -3.54 8.28 16.14
#